data_AF-A0A5E7ZH68-F1
#
_entry.id   AF-A0A5E7ZH68-F1
#
_cell.length_a   1.000
_cell.length_b   1.000
_cell.length_c   1.000
_cell.angle_alpha   90.00
_cell.angle_beta   90.00
_cell.angle_gamma   90.00
#
_symmetry.space_group_name_H-M   'P 1'
#
loop_
_entity.id
_entity.type
_entity.pdbx_description
1 polymer ?
#
loop_
_entity_poly.entity_id
_entity_poly.type
_entity_poly.pdbx_seq_one_letter_code
_entity_poly.pdbx_strand_id
1 'polypeptide(L)'
;MRVCNRKWAFFQPRHVVMAPTGSLHFHPHGDLYRDDFAAAALGDQGLFIHEMCHVWQHQVGINLPLRRHPFCRYHYSVKPGWPLRRYGLEQQAEIVRHAFLLRAGSPVIGAPPLATYETILPFRPA
;
A
#
# COMPACT_ATOMS: atom_id res chain seq x y z
N MET A 1 9.00 -4.25 -12.62
CA MET A 1 8.16 -4.76 -11.52
C MET A 1 7.52 -6.06 -11.98
N ARG A 2 7.38 -7.07 -11.11
CA ARG A 2 6.64 -8.31 -11.38
C ARG A 2 5.63 -8.59 -10.27
N VAL A 3 4.53 -9.27 -10.62
CA VAL A 3 3.56 -9.83 -9.67
C VAL A 3 3.70 -11.35 -9.70
N CYS A 4 4.10 -11.93 -8.59
CA CYS A 4 4.47 -13.34 -8.47
C CYS A 4 3.48 -14.06 -7.56
N ASN A 5 2.81 -15.09 -8.07
CA ASN A 5 2.04 -16.03 -7.25
C ASN A 5 2.98 -17.09 -6.60
N ARG A 6 3.93 -16.62 -5.80
CA ARG A 6 4.93 -17.45 -5.11
C ARG A 6 5.43 -16.72 -3.87
N LYS A 7 5.63 -17.47 -2.77
CA LYS A 7 6.28 -16.96 -1.57
C LYS A 7 7.65 -16.35 -1.89
N TRP A 8 7.97 -15.26 -1.23
CA TRP A 8 9.32 -14.71 -1.21
C TRP A 8 10.24 -15.48 -0.26
N ALA A 9 9.74 -15.81 0.94
CA ALA A 9 10.47 -16.58 1.95
C ALA A 9 9.62 -17.74 2.47
N PHE A 10 10.28 -18.82 2.93
CA PHE A 10 9.60 -20.02 3.43
C PHE A 10 8.55 -19.71 4.53
N PHE A 11 8.89 -18.77 5.42
CA PHE A 11 8.08 -18.34 6.55
C PHE A 11 7.08 -17.20 6.25
N GLN A 12 6.87 -16.82 4.97
CA GLN A 12 5.86 -15.83 4.61
C GLN A 12 4.45 -16.34 5.00
N PRO A 13 3.66 -15.59 5.80
CA PRO A 13 2.28 -15.95 6.12
C PRO A 13 1.35 -15.88 4.90
N ARG A 14 0.24 -16.63 4.93
CA ARG A 14 -0.72 -16.75 3.81
C ARG A 14 -1.43 -15.45 3.45
N HIS A 15 -1.64 -14.57 4.42
CA HIS A 15 -2.39 -13.31 4.29
C HIS A 15 -1.48 -12.09 4.18
N VAL A 16 -0.19 -12.29 3.85
CA VAL A 16 0.80 -11.20 3.77
C VAL A 16 1.37 -11.15 2.36
N VAL A 17 1.36 -9.97 1.76
CA VAL A 17 2.07 -9.68 0.50
C VAL A 17 3.46 -9.13 0.85
N MET A 18 4.49 -9.63 0.16
CA MET A 18 5.87 -9.19 0.38
C MET A 18 6.39 -8.46 -0.85
N ALA A 19 6.96 -7.26 -0.64
CA ALA A 19 7.55 -6.42 -1.68
C ALA A 19 9.05 -6.08 -1.46
N PRO A 20 9.93 -7.06 -1.23
CA PRO A 20 11.29 -6.81 -0.72
C PRO A 20 12.27 -6.25 -1.76
N THR A 21 12.02 -6.46 -3.06
CA THR A 21 12.92 -6.09 -4.17
C THR A 21 12.20 -5.38 -5.31
N GLY A 22 11.05 -4.76 -5.05
CA GLY A 22 10.22 -4.12 -6.08
C GLY A 22 9.41 -5.09 -6.96
N SER A 23 9.27 -6.34 -6.53
CA SER A 23 8.29 -7.30 -7.05
C SER A 23 7.35 -7.73 -5.93
N LEU A 24 6.06 -7.92 -6.24
CA LEU A 24 5.06 -8.36 -5.29
C LEU A 24 5.01 -9.89 -5.25
N HIS A 25 5.12 -10.45 -4.05
CA HIS A 25 5.07 -11.89 -3.81
C HIS A 25 3.83 -12.23 -3.00
N PHE A 26 2.87 -12.86 -3.67
CA PHE A 26 1.66 -13.38 -3.07
C PHE A 26 1.88 -14.82 -2.63
N HIS A 27 1.30 -15.19 -1.49
CA HIS A 27 1.38 -16.57 -1.02
C HIS A 27 0.48 -17.46 -1.91
N PRO A 28 1.00 -18.57 -2.47
CA PRO A 28 0.25 -19.40 -3.44
C PRO A 28 -0.97 -20.12 -2.84
N HIS A 29 -0.96 -20.33 -1.53
CA HIS A 29 -2.11 -20.85 -0.78
C HIS A 29 -2.87 -19.76 0.01
N GLY A 30 -2.80 -18.50 -0.44
CA GLY A 30 -3.56 -17.39 0.13
C GLY A 30 -4.56 -16.82 -0.87
N ASP A 31 -5.51 -16.04 -0.39
CA ASP A 31 -6.66 -15.59 -1.21
C ASP A 31 -6.47 -14.17 -1.79
N LEU A 32 -5.27 -13.59 -1.63
CA LEU A 32 -4.96 -12.21 -1.99
C LEU A 32 -4.49 -12.04 -3.45
N TYR A 33 -4.10 -13.14 -4.13
CA TYR A 33 -3.67 -13.07 -5.52
C TYR A 33 -4.87 -12.90 -6.46
N ARG A 34 -4.68 -12.11 -7.52
CA ARG A 34 -5.62 -11.94 -8.63
C ARG A 34 -4.84 -11.94 -9.94
N ASP A 35 -5.45 -12.48 -10.99
CA ASP A 35 -4.85 -12.49 -12.34
C ASP A 35 -4.83 -11.08 -12.94
N ASP A 36 -5.88 -10.31 -12.67
CA ASP A 36 -5.98 -8.89 -13.03
C ASP A 36 -6.53 -8.09 -11.84
N PHE A 37 -5.66 -7.28 -11.22
CA PHE A 37 -6.05 -6.41 -10.13
C PHE A 37 -6.91 -5.23 -10.60
N ALA A 38 -6.79 -4.76 -11.85
CA ALA A 38 -7.61 -3.66 -12.35
C ALA A 38 -9.10 -4.07 -12.52
N ALA A 39 -9.35 -5.35 -12.78
CA ALA A 39 -10.69 -5.93 -12.84
C ALA A 39 -11.19 -6.52 -11.51
N ALA A 40 -10.38 -6.49 -10.45
CA ALA A 40 -10.71 -7.07 -9.15
C ALA A 40 -11.70 -6.19 -8.35
N ALA A 41 -12.21 -6.71 -7.24
CA ALA A 41 -13.01 -5.93 -6.31
C ALA A 41 -12.22 -4.72 -5.79
N LEU A 42 -12.90 -3.62 -5.48
CA LEU A 42 -12.23 -2.38 -5.12
C LEU A 42 -11.36 -2.49 -3.85
N GLY A 43 -11.72 -3.39 -2.94
CA GLY A 43 -10.87 -3.74 -1.79
C GLY A 43 -9.52 -4.35 -2.19
N ASP A 44 -9.54 -5.26 -3.17
CA ASP A 44 -8.34 -5.91 -3.71
C ASP A 44 -7.49 -4.93 -4.53
N GLN A 45 -8.15 -4.04 -5.29
CA GLN A 45 -7.49 -2.91 -5.94
C GLN A 45 -6.78 -2.02 -4.91
N GLY A 46 -7.45 -1.69 -3.81
CA GLY A 46 -6.87 -0.90 -2.73
C GLY A 46 -5.66 -1.58 -2.09
N LEU A 47 -5.74 -2.90 -1.83
CA LEU A 47 -4.59 -3.67 -1.34
C LEU A 47 -3.43 -3.64 -2.34
N PHE A 48 -3.70 -3.82 -3.62
CA PHE A 48 -2.69 -3.72 -4.65
C PHE A 48 -2.01 -2.34 -4.67
N ILE A 49 -2.78 -1.25 -4.57
CA ILE A 49 -2.27 0.12 -4.51
C ILE A 49 -1.41 0.35 -3.25
N HIS A 50 -1.78 -0.23 -2.11
CA HIS A 50 -0.95 -0.21 -0.89
C HIS A 50 0.41 -0.87 -1.15
N GLU A 51 0.41 -2.08 -1.69
CA GLU A 51 1.64 -2.82 -1.97
C GLU A 51 2.47 -2.15 -3.08
N MET A 52 1.83 -1.48 -4.04
CA MET A 52 2.50 -0.65 -5.04
C MET A 52 3.21 0.55 -4.42
N CYS A 53 2.67 1.13 -3.35
CA CYS A 53 3.36 2.18 -2.61
C CYS A 53 4.68 1.65 -2.03
N HIS A 54 4.71 0.42 -1.54
CA HIS A 54 5.94 -0.23 -1.10
C HIS A 54 6.93 -0.46 -2.25
N VAL A 55 6.46 -0.92 -3.41
CA VAL A 55 7.31 -1.03 -4.60
C VAL A 55 7.94 0.31 -4.96
N TRP A 56 7.15 1.39 -4.94
CA TRP A 56 7.65 2.75 -5.17
C TRP A 56 8.67 3.19 -4.10
N GLN A 57 8.39 2.94 -2.82
CA GLN A 57 9.31 3.23 -1.71
C GLN A 57 10.67 2.53 -1.95
N HIS A 58 10.66 1.27 -2.36
CA HIS A 58 11.88 0.55 -2.72
C HIS A 58 12.58 1.20 -3.91
N GLN A 59 11.86 1.56 -4.98
CA GLN A 59 12.44 2.18 -6.17
C GLN A 59 13.12 3.53 -5.88
N VAL A 60 12.62 4.30 -4.91
CA VAL A 60 13.26 5.55 -4.46
C VAL A 60 14.37 5.32 -3.42
N GLY A 61 14.81 4.07 -3.22
CA GLY A 61 15.99 3.71 -2.43
C GLY A 61 15.70 3.28 -0.98
N ILE A 62 14.44 3.03 -0.60
CA ILE A 62 14.10 2.58 0.75
C ILE A 62 14.27 1.06 0.85
N ASN A 63 15.19 0.61 1.72
CA ASN A 63 15.35 -0.81 2.01
C ASN A 63 14.22 -1.31 2.94
N LEU A 64 13.17 -1.90 2.35
CA LEU A 64 11.97 -2.33 3.06
C LEU A 64 12.18 -3.51 4.03
N PRO A 65 12.95 -4.56 3.71
CA PRO A 65 13.25 -5.64 4.66
C PRO A 65 13.87 -5.16 5.98
N LEU A 66 14.65 -4.08 5.96
CA LEU A 66 15.26 -3.50 7.16
C LEU A 66 14.33 -2.51 7.91
N ARG A 67 13.23 -2.07 7.29
CA ARG A 67 12.35 -0.99 7.82
C ARG A 67 10.90 -1.41 8.07
N ARG A 68 10.43 -2.55 7.54
CA ARG A 68 9.15 -3.18 7.89
C ARG A 68 9.37 -4.13 9.09
N HIS A 69 9.27 -3.61 10.30
CA HIS A 69 9.23 -4.44 11.51
C HIS A 69 7.77 -4.81 11.84
N PRO A 70 7.46 -5.99 12.39
CA PRO A 70 6.09 -6.37 12.81
C PRO A 70 5.39 -5.43 13.82
N PHE A 71 6.07 -4.38 14.30
CA PHE A 71 5.49 -3.34 15.17
C PHE A 71 5.09 -2.06 14.40
N CYS A 72 5.15 -2.06 13.07
CA CYS A 72 4.73 -0.92 12.27
C CYS A 72 3.23 -0.62 12.51
N ARG A 73 2.95 0.62 12.90
CA ARG A 73 1.59 1.08 13.17
C ARG A 73 0.89 1.40 11.86
N TYR A 74 -0.19 0.68 11.59
CA TYR A 74 -1.10 0.94 10.47
C TYR A 74 -2.00 2.15 10.74
N HIS A 75 -2.29 2.44 12.02
CA HIS A 75 -3.07 3.61 12.40
C HIS A 75 -2.24 4.89 12.22
N TYR A 76 -2.83 5.89 11.56
CA TYR A 76 -2.29 7.23 11.45
C TYR A 76 -3.37 8.27 11.75
N SER A 77 -2.94 9.48 12.10
CA SER A 77 -3.81 10.64 12.15
C SER A 77 -3.27 11.67 11.19
N VAL A 78 -4.15 12.24 10.36
CA VAL A 78 -3.72 13.33 9.48
C VAL A 78 -3.35 14.55 10.33
N LYS A 79 -2.16 15.07 10.07
CA LYS A 79 -1.68 16.32 10.66
C LYS A 79 -1.67 17.41 9.58
N PRO A 80 -2.31 18.57 9.83
CA PRO A 80 -2.29 19.68 8.87
C PRO A 80 -0.85 20.06 8.47
N GLY A 81 -0.63 20.23 7.16
CA GLY A 81 0.66 20.62 6.59
C GLY A 81 1.75 19.54 6.61
N TRP A 82 1.47 18.32 7.06
CA TRP A 82 2.46 17.23 6.98
C TRP A 82 2.51 16.63 5.57
N PRO A 83 3.69 16.62 4.92
CA PRO A 83 3.87 15.91 3.66
C PRO A 83 3.95 14.39 3.88
N LEU A 84 3.64 13.61 2.83
CA LEU A 84 3.65 12.12 2.88
C LEU A 84 4.91 11.53 3.55
N ARG A 85 6.09 12.06 3.25
CA ARG A 85 7.37 11.59 3.81
C ARG A 85 7.49 11.66 5.34
N ARG A 86 6.65 12.43 6.02
CA ARG A 86 6.61 12.52 7.50
C ARG A 86 5.86 11.37 8.16
N TYR A 87 5.10 10.60 7.40
CA TYR A 87 4.39 9.43 7.88
C TYR A 87 5.31 8.19 7.80
N GLY A 88 5.06 7.19 8.64
CA GLY A 88 5.74 5.89 8.57
C GLY A 88 5.42 5.15 7.27
N LEU A 89 6.26 4.19 6.86
CA LEU A 89 6.14 3.54 5.54
C LEU A 89 4.77 2.86 5.31
N GLU A 90 4.25 2.14 6.31
CA GLU A 90 2.89 1.56 6.25
C GLU A 90 1.81 2.64 6.20
N GLN A 91 1.99 3.73 6.95
CA GLN A 91 1.04 4.85 6.98
C GLN A 91 1.01 5.56 5.62
N GLN A 92 2.16 5.72 4.97
CA GLN A 92 2.21 6.27 3.62
C GLN A 92 1.43 5.40 2.63
N ALA A 93 1.60 4.08 2.71
CA ALA A 93 0.89 3.14 1.86
C ALA A 93 -0.63 3.16 2.12
N GLU A 94 -1.06 3.19 3.39
CA GLU A 94 -2.48 3.32 3.75
C GLU A 94 -3.07 4.68 3.34
N ILE A 95 -2.31 5.78 3.45
CA ILE A 95 -2.73 7.11 2.96
C ILE A 95 -2.98 7.07 1.45
N VAL A 96 -2.08 6.45 0.68
CA VAL A 96 -2.22 6.31 -0.78
C VAL A 96 -3.42 5.43 -1.13
N ARG A 97 -3.61 4.30 -0.42
CA ARG A 97 -4.77 3.41 -0.57
C ARG A 97 -6.08 4.13 -0.28
N HIS A 98 -6.19 4.86 0.82
CA HIS A 98 -7.41 5.59 1.18
C HIS A 98 -7.75 6.65 0.13
N ALA A 99 -6.77 7.41 -0.34
CA ALA A 99 -6.99 8.39 -1.39
C ALA A 99 -7.48 7.75 -2.69
N PHE A 100 -6.94 6.58 -3.07
CA PHE A 100 -7.41 5.82 -4.23
C PHE A 100 -8.88 5.38 -4.05
N LEU A 101 -9.22 4.78 -2.92
CA LEU A 101 -10.59 4.32 -2.65
C LEU A 101 -11.60 5.48 -2.66
N LEU A 102 -11.24 6.60 -2.05
CA LEU A 102 -12.07 7.81 -2.03
C LEU A 102 -12.26 8.40 -3.43
N ARG A 103 -11.22 8.38 -4.29
CA ARG A 103 -11.36 8.80 -5.71
C ARG A 103 -12.27 7.88 -6.51
N ALA A 104 -12.28 6.59 -6.17
CA ALA A 104 -13.18 5.61 -6.77
C ALA A 104 -14.62 5.67 -6.19
N GLY A 105 -14.92 6.63 -5.32
CA GLY A 105 -16.24 6.80 -4.71
C GLY A 105 -16.53 5.84 -3.56
N SER A 106 -15.55 5.09 -3.07
CA SER A 106 -15.71 4.21 -1.92
C SER A 106 -15.44 4.95 -0.62
N PRO A 107 -16.41 5.04 0.30
CA PRO A 107 -16.18 5.63 1.60
C PRO A 107 -15.22 4.76 2.40
N VAL A 108 -14.34 5.41 3.17
CA VAL A 108 -13.45 4.75 4.12
C VAL A 108 -13.85 5.23 5.51
N ILE A 109 -14.33 4.32 6.35
CA ILE A 109 -14.85 4.65 7.68
C ILE A 109 -13.74 5.30 8.53
N GLY A 110 -14.01 6.49 9.06
CA GLY A 110 -13.06 7.23 9.90
C GLY A 110 -11.93 7.93 9.13
N ALA A 111 -11.90 7.85 7.80
CA ALA A 111 -10.95 8.61 6.99
C ALA A 111 -11.42 10.07 6.81
N PRO A 112 -10.49 11.05 6.78
CA PRO A 112 -10.79 12.40 6.36
C PRO A 112 -11.32 12.49 4.92
N PRO A 113 -11.88 13.65 4.50
CA PRO A 113 -12.28 13.86 3.11
C PRO A 113 -11.11 13.74 2.11
N LEU A 114 -11.41 13.39 0.86
CA LEU A 114 -10.41 13.27 -0.22
C LEU A 114 -9.51 14.52 -0.34
N ALA A 115 -10.10 15.72 -0.24
CA ALA A 115 -9.37 16.98 -0.32
C ALA A 115 -8.23 17.05 0.71
N THR A 116 -8.42 16.47 1.90
CA THR A 116 -7.37 16.38 2.92
C THR A 116 -6.19 15.53 2.43
N TYR A 117 -6.47 14.38 1.81
CA TYR A 117 -5.43 13.51 1.26
C TYR A 117 -4.65 14.16 0.13
N GLU A 118 -5.31 14.96 -0.71
CA GLU A 118 -4.67 15.69 -1.81
C GLU A 118 -3.65 16.73 -1.33
N THR A 119 -3.79 17.26 -0.12
CA THR A 119 -2.76 18.13 0.49
C THR A 119 -1.50 17.37 0.94
N ILE A 120 -1.61 16.06 1.19
CA ILE A 120 -0.52 15.21 1.70
C ILE A 120 0.25 14.57 0.55
N LEU A 121 -0.49 14.14 -0.48
CA LEU A 121 0.06 13.36 -1.59
C LEU A 121 0.93 14.23 -2.49
N PRO A 122 2.13 13.76 -2.88
CA PRO A 122 2.97 14.45 -3.86
C PRO A 122 2.48 14.27 -5.29
N PHE A 123 1.45 13.43 -5.51
CA PHE A 123 0.93 13.09 -6.82
C PHE A 123 -0.24 14.01 -7.17
N ARG A 124 -0.05 14.84 -8.20
CA ARG A 124 -1.15 15.62 -8.77
C ARG A 124 -1.84 14.78 -9.84
N PRO A 125 -3.19 14.83 -9.93
CA PRO A 125 -3.86 14.29 -11.11
C PRO A 125 -3.31 14.99 -12.36
N ALA A 126 -3.14 14.21 -13.43
CA ALA A 126 -2.75 14.71 -14.75
C ALA A 126 -3.88 15.55 -15.37
#